data_AF-A0A6F8Y5P9-F1
#
_entry.id   AF-A0A6F8Y5P9-F1
#
_cell.length_a   1.000
_cell.length_b   1.000
_cell.length_c   1.000
_cell.angle_alpha   90.00
_cell.angle_beta   90.00
_cell.angle_gamma   90.00
#
_symmetry.space_group_name_H-M   'P 1'
#
loop_
_entity.id
_entity.type
_entity.pdbx_description
1 polymer ?
#
loop_
_entity_poly.entity_id
_entity_poly.type
_entity_poly.pdbx_seq_one_letter_code
_entity_poly.pdbx_strand_id
1 'polypeptide(L)'
;MDQRDRMRAADTDREAVIERLRTALNEGRLELHEFDERAAEAYRAKTYADLDRLLLDLPGVAPASRSHLAPAPPPPPPAPPPGTVPAGWPRSGAPGPPRSAST
;
A
#
# COMPACT_ATOMS: atom_id res chain seq x y z
N MET A 1 11.52 14.97 -6.76
CA MET A 1 11.86 16.17 -5.96
C MET A 1 10.55 16.87 -5.67
N ASP A 2 9.83 16.28 -4.72
CA ASP A 2 8.48 16.67 -4.37
C ASP A 2 8.49 18.07 -3.77
N GLN A 3 7.41 18.83 -3.91
CA GLN A 3 7.37 20.22 -3.44
C GLN A 3 7.57 20.32 -1.92
N ARG A 4 7.27 19.22 -1.19
CA ARG A 4 7.52 19.05 0.25
C ARG A 4 9.00 18.99 0.62
N ASP A 5 9.86 18.38 -0.20
CA ASP A 5 11.31 18.33 0.07
C ASP A 5 11.93 19.72 0.22
N ARG A 6 11.38 20.71 -0.51
CA ARG A 6 11.84 22.10 -0.48
C ARG A 6 11.16 22.95 0.59
N MET A 7 10.17 22.42 1.31
CA MET A 7 9.53 23.11 2.43
C MET A 7 10.46 23.11 3.65
N ARG A 8 10.39 24.19 4.44
CA ARG A 8 11.09 24.24 5.72
C ARG A 8 10.42 23.32 6.72
N ALA A 9 11.22 22.46 7.36
CA ALA A 9 10.74 21.62 8.45
C ALA A 9 10.41 22.50 9.66
N ALA A 10 9.23 22.26 10.25
CA ALA A 10 8.86 22.86 11.52
C ALA A 10 9.63 22.19 12.66
N ASP A 11 9.71 22.87 13.80
CA ASP A 11 10.39 22.32 14.99
C ASP A 11 9.73 21.02 15.47
N THR A 12 8.39 20.98 15.45
CA THR A 12 7.60 19.77 15.74
C THR A 12 7.95 18.59 14.83
N ASP A 13 8.35 18.86 13.59
CA ASP A 13 8.75 17.80 12.65
C ASP A 13 10.13 17.25 13.01
N ARG A 14 11.06 18.12 13.40
CA ARG A 14 12.36 17.72 13.94
C ARG A 14 12.20 16.88 15.20
N GLU A 15 11.35 17.30 16.13
CA GLU A 15 11.05 16.55 17.34
C GLU A 15 10.45 15.17 17.02
N ALA A 16 9.52 15.09 16.07
CA ALA A 16 8.94 13.81 15.65
C ALA A 16 9.99 12.85 15.06
N VAL A 17 10.97 13.36 14.32
CA VAL A 17 12.11 12.57 13.81
C VAL A 17 12.99 12.07 14.95
N ILE A 18 13.29 12.92 15.93
CA ILE A 18 14.12 12.56 17.09
C ILE A 18 13.45 11.46 17.93
N GLU A 19 12.14 11.55 18.17
CA GLU A 19 11.40 10.49 18.89
C GLU A 19 11.44 9.15 18.13
N ARG A 20 11.46 9.20 16.80
CA ARG A 20 11.58 8.01 15.96
C ARG A 20 12.97 7.39 16.02
N LEU A 21 14.01 8.22 16.02
CA LEU A 21 15.40 7.78 16.25
C LEU A 21 15.56 7.18 17.65
N ARG A 22 14.94 7.77 18.67
CA ARG A 22 14.95 7.28 20.04
C ARG A 22 14.26 5.93 20.18
N THR A 23 13.17 5.71 19.42
CA THR A 23 12.51 4.41 19.36
C THR A 23 13.44 3.34 18.77
N ALA A 24 14.15 3.67 17.68
CA ALA A 24 15.10 2.74 17.07
C ALA A 24 16.30 2.42 17.98
N LEU A 25 16.77 3.41 18.76
CA LEU A 25 17.79 3.20 19.80
C LEU A 25 17.29 2.20 20.86
N ASN A 26 16.06 2.38 21.34
CA ASN A 26 15.47 1.49 22.34
C ASN A 26 15.25 0.05 21.82
N GLU A 27 15.03 -0.09 20.52
CA GLU A 27 14.93 -1.40 19.85
C GLU A 27 16.30 -2.02 19.53
N GLY A 28 17.41 -1.32 19.82
CA GLY A 28 18.77 -1.78 19.51
C GLY A 28 19.10 -1.75 18.01
N ARG A 29 18.32 -1.01 17.22
CA ARG A 29 18.52 -0.80 15.77
C ARG A 29 19.42 0.40 15.46
N LEU A 30 19.79 1.15 16.48
CA LEU A 30 20.66 2.32 16.43
C LEU A 30 21.49 2.35 17.71
N GLU A 31 22.78 2.66 17.62
CA GLU A 31 23.61 2.85 18.81
C GLU A 31 23.47 4.26 19.40
N LEU A 32 23.83 4.44 20.68
CA LEU A 32 23.69 5.73 21.37
C LEU A 32 24.51 6.84 20.70
N HIS A 33 25.70 6.51 20.19
CA HIS A 33 26.56 7.48 19.50
C HIS A 33 25.94 7.92 18.17
N GLU A 34 25.39 6.98 17.39
CA GLU A 34 24.70 7.27 16.13
C GLU A 34 23.41 8.07 16.37
N PHE A 35 22.70 7.79 17.46
CA PHE A 35 21.54 8.58 17.88
C PHE A 35 21.93 10.04 18.13
N ASP A 36 23.01 10.30 18.86
CA ASP A 36 23.43 11.65 19.20
C ASP A 36 23.86 12.43 17.95
N GLU A 37 24.63 11.78 17.06
CA GLU A 37 25.02 12.37 15.77
C GLU A 37 23.80 12.70 14.89
N ARG A 38 22.85 11.76 14.74
CA ARG A 38 21.65 11.97 13.93
C ARG A 38 20.68 12.96 14.56
N ALA A 39 20.57 13.01 15.88
CA ALA A 39 19.75 13.99 16.59
C ALA A 39 20.30 15.41 16.39
N ALA A 40 21.62 15.58 16.50
CA ALA A 40 22.28 16.86 16.21
C ALA A 40 22.07 17.30 14.75
N GLU A 41 22.08 16.36 13.80
CA GLU A 41 21.81 16.63 12.39
C GLU A 41 20.33 16.99 12.15
N ALA A 42 19.39 16.31 12.82
CA ALA A 42 17.97 16.63 12.78
C ALA A 42 17.67 18.06 13.28
N TYR A 43 18.33 18.51 14.36
CA TYR A 43 18.22 19.89 14.83
C TYR A 43 18.78 20.92 13.84
N ARG A 44 19.78 20.53 13.03
CA ARG A 44 20.38 21.39 12.00
C ARG A 44 19.63 21.37 10.68
N ALA A 45 18.79 20.36 10.47
CA ALA A 45 17.99 20.20 9.26
C ALA A 45 17.03 21.39 9.07
N LYS A 46 17.08 21.96 7.87
CA LYS A 46 16.23 23.11 7.49
C LYS A 46 15.09 22.68 6.58
N THR A 47 15.21 21.54 5.94
CA THR A 47 14.25 21.05 4.96
C THR A 47 13.79 19.63 5.28
N TYR A 48 12.60 19.26 4.78
CA TYR A 48 12.09 17.90 4.91
C TYR A 48 13.00 16.86 4.24
N ALA A 49 13.67 17.23 3.15
CA ALA A 49 14.63 16.34 2.47
C ALA A 49 15.80 15.94 3.37
N ASP A 50 16.28 16.87 4.19
CA ASP A 50 17.38 16.63 5.13
C ASP A 50 16.93 15.66 6.24
N LEU A 51 15.70 15.83 6.74
CA LEU A 51 15.12 14.94 7.75
C LEU A 51 14.84 13.52 7.21
N ASP A 52 14.34 13.41 5.98
CA ASP A 52 14.01 12.12 5.37
C ASP A 52 15.27 11.28 5.15
N ARG A 53 16.41 11.92 4.81
CA ARG A 53 17.72 11.25 4.70
C ARG A 53 18.18 10.59 6.00
N LEU A 54 17.95 11.24 7.14
CA LEU A 54 18.33 10.69 8.45
C LEU A 54 17.55 9.42 8.80
N LEU A 55 16.30 9.32 8.32
CA LEU A 55 15.44 8.16 8.48
C LEU A 55 15.74 7.06 7.46
N LEU A 56 16.06 7.43 6.21
CA LEU A 56 16.42 6.49 5.14
C LEU A 56 17.69 5.68 5.45
N ASP A 57 18.62 6.29 6.16
CA ASP A 57 19.85 5.64 6.59
C ASP A 57 19.63 4.64 7.75
N LEU A 58 18.42 4.60 8.34
CA LEU A 58 18.03 3.61 9.35
C LEU A 58 17.38 2.39 8.67
N PRO A 59 18.00 1.20 8.66
CA PRO A 59 17.40 0.02 8.07
C PRO A 59 16.09 -0.34 8.80
N GLY A 60 14.96 -0.13 8.12
CA GLY A 60 13.63 -0.46 8.62
C GLY A 60 12.82 0.71 9.18
N VAL A 61 13.29 1.96 9.08
CA VAL A 61 12.43 3.13 9.21
C VAL A 61 12.06 3.60 7.81
N ALA A 62 11.01 2.99 7.25
CA ALA A 62 10.46 3.48 6.01
C ALA A 62 10.07 4.96 6.21
N PRO A 63 10.55 5.87 5.34
CA PRO A 63 10.15 7.26 5.40
C PRO A 63 8.62 7.34 5.35
N ALA A 64 8.04 8.19 6.19
CA ALA A 64 6.58 8.35 6.30
C ALA A 64 5.92 8.75 4.96
N SER A 65 6.70 9.11 3.95
CA SER A 65 6.25 9.54 2.62
C SER A 65 5.88 8.39 1.65
N ARG A 66 5.89 7.12 2.07
CA ARG A 66 5.32 6.02 1.27
C ARG A 66 3.86 5.69 1.55
N SER A 67 3.15 6.56 2.26
CA SER A 67 1.68 6.53 2.28
C SER A 67 1.07 7.28 1.09
N HIS A 68 1.65 7.13 -0.10
CA HIS A 68 0.81 7.05 -1.28
C HIS A 68 0.33 5.60 -1.33
N LEU A 69 -0.79 5.36 -0.65
CA LEU A 69 -1.70 4.30 -1.04
C LEU A 69 -2.00 4.51 -2.52
N ALA A 70 -1.21 3.89 -3.40
CA ALA A 70 -1.74 3.51 -4.70
C ALA A 70 -3.01 2.71 -4.37
N PRO A 71 -4.20 3.11 -4.85
CA PRO A 71 -5.36 2.24 -4.69
C PRO A 71 -4.95 0.90 -5.29
N ALA A 72 -4.97 -0.15 -4.48
CA ALA A 72 -4.75 -1.49 -4.97
C ALA A 72 -5.68 -1.69 -6.17
N PRO A 73 -5.19 -2.14 -7.34
CA PRO A 73 -6.08 -2.45 -8.44
C PRO A 73 -7.12 -3.45 -7.91
N PRO A 74 -8.43 -3.25 -8.18
CA PRO A 74 -9.45 -4.16 -7.67
C PRO A 74 -9.13 -5.58 -8.15
N PRO A 75 -9.33 -6.61 -7.30
CA PRO A 75 -9.09 -7.98 -7.71
C PRO A 75 -9.93 -8.30 -8.96
N PRO A 76 -9.39 -9.07 -9.93
CA PRO A 76 -10.18 -9.46 -11.09
C PRO A 76 -11.42 -10.26 -10.63
N PRO A 77 -12.59 -10.09 -11.26
CA PRO A 77 -13.77 -10.87 -10.89
C PRO A 77 -13.49 -12.37 -11.07
N PRO A 78 -14.05 -13.24 -10.20
CA PRO A 78 -13.86 -14.68 -10.31
C PRO A 78 -14.39 -15.17 -11.67
N ALA A 79 -13.58 -15.97 -12.35
CA ALA A 79 -13.95 -16.60 -13.62
C ALA A 79 -15.24 -17.44 -13.44
N PRO A 80 -16.15 -17.47 -14.44
CA PRO A 80 -17.29 -18.36 -14.38
C PRO A 80 -16.81 -19.83 -14.39
N PRO A 81 -17.46 -20.74 -13.63
CA PRO A 81 -17.08 -22.14 -13.61
C PRO A 81 -17.27 -22.77 -15.01
N PRO A 82 -16.39 -23.69 -15.43
CA PRO A 82 -16.57 -24.41 -16.69
C PRO A 82 -17.88 -25.21 -16.66
N GLY A 83 -18.62 -25.14 -17.76
CA GLY A 83 -20.02 -25.51 -17.86
C GLY A 83 -20.38 -26.89 -17.31
N THR A 84 -21.38 -26.90 -16.43
CA THR A 84 -22.24 -28.06 -16.23
C THR A 84 -23.05 -28.27 -17.50
N VAL A 85 -22.75 -29.35 -18.22
CA VAL A 85 -23.61 -29.86 -19.28
C VAL A 85 -24.98 -30.19 -18.68
N PRO A 86 -26.12 -29.75 -19.26
CA PRO A 86 -27.42 -30.15 -18.74
C PRO A 86 -27.67 -31.63 -19.08
N ALA A 87 -27.80 -32.44 -18.03
CA ALA A 87 -28.31 -33.79 -18.14
C ALA A 87 -29.82 -33.73 -18.41
N GLY A 88 -30.25 -34.25 -19.56
CA GLY A 88 -31.65 -34.65 -19.74
C GLY A 88 -32.26 -34.30 -21.09
N TRP A 89 -31.81 -34.97 -22.15
CA TRP A 89 -32.71 -35.27 -23.27
C TRP A 89 -32.67 -36.77 -23.58
N PRO A 90 -33.78 -37.50 -23.43
CA PRO A 90 -33.89 -38.84 -24.00
C PRO A 90 -34.16 -38.74 -25.50
N ARG A 91 -33.36 -39.48 -26.27
CA ARG A 91 -33.63 -39.81 -27.67
C ARG A 91 -35.01 -40.44 -27.81
N SER A 92 -35.80 -40.01 -28.79
CA SER A 92 -36.54 -40.87 -29.74
C SER A 92 -37.76 -40.14 -30.33
N GLY A 93 -37.92 -40.25 -31.65
CA GLY A 93 -39.23 -40.53 -32.24
C GLY A 93 -39.99 -39.38 -32.90
N ALA A 94 -39.64 -39.11 -34.16
CA ALA A 94 -40.53 -38.95 -35.32
C ALA A 94 -41.71 -37.92 -35.34
N PRO A 95 -42.13 -37.43 -36.53
CA PRO A 95 -42.98 -36.26 -36.70
C PRO A 95 -44.49 -36.59 -36.81
N GLY A 96 -45.35 -35.64 -36.40
CA GLY A 96 -46.81 -35.72 -36.60
C GLY A 96 -47.50 -34.34 -36.63
N PRO A 97 -48.55 -34.13 -37.47
CA PRO A 97 -48.94 -32.83 -38.03
C PRO A 97 -50.09 -32.10 -37.26
N PRO A 98 -50.50 -30.87 -37.68
CA PRO A 98 -51.16 -29.86 -36.84
C PRO A 98 -52.70 -29.88 -36.92
N ARG A 99 -53.34 -29.19 -35.97
CA ARG A 99 -54.76 -28.72 -35.92
C ARG A 99 -55.01 -28.18 -34.51
N SER A 100 -55.87 -27.24 -34.17
CA SER A 100 -56.70 -26.20 -34.80
C SER A 100 -57.50 -25.62 -33.62
N ALA A 101 -57.76 -24.29 -33.60
CA ALA A 101 -58.93 -23.64 -32.97
C ALA A 101 -59.09 -23.82 -31.43
N SER A 102 -59.82 -23.02 -30.66
CA SER A 102 -60.50 -21.73 -30.72
C SER A 102 -61.03 -21.48 -29.30
N THR A 103 -61.41 -20.23 -29.05
CA THR A 103 -62.32 -19.74 -27.98
C THR A 103 -61.67 -19.32 -26.67
#